data_AF-A0A4Y9Z6I9-F1
#
_entry.id   AF-A0A4Y9Z6I9-F1
#
_cell.length_a   1.000
_cell.length_b   1.000
_cell.length_c   1.000
_cell.angle_alpha   90.00
_cell.angle_beta   90.00
_cell.angle_gamma   90.00
#
_symmetry.space_group_name_H-M   'P 1'
#
loop_
_entity.id
_entity.type
_entity.pdbx_description
1 polymer ?
#
loop_
_entity_poly.entity_id
_entity_poly.type
_entity_poly.pdbx_seq_one_letter_code
_entity_poly.pdbx_strand_id
1 'polypeptide(L)'
;MVRGELDREEYIRFLMMLWHVYDTLERGLERHASHPVLAFTYNPALLSRAPALSADIAFFLQTSEADWQNHSMHMELLSNPPPVLSRYLDRLNTIASSEDPSTLLSHAYVRYLGDLSGGQVIRSRVSKAYGLEGGSGVSFFEFKPLGGSGTATIGDMKKIKEWYRENMNSAAGDDQELKGECSPCTRTAVGCSFPAADIVEEALTVFELNGELFAALRPPSSASLESSVLSLPPLGDPVTPIDGSFNKLSGGGESTVLYEEKKPAEKLYSVSAVIAVVAAMSLAHFVLVTGGFTGDRGMAKLEALRRWLFTH
;
A
#
# COMPACT_ATOMS: atom_id res chain seq x y z
N MET A 1 9.31 -3.53 5.39
CA MET A 1 9.29 -2.26 4.62
C MET A 1 9.19 -1.00 5.48
N VAL A 2 8.10 -0.75 6.22
CA VAL A 2 7.93 0.52 6.98
C VAL A 2 8.98 0.71 8.09
N ARG A 3 9.45 -0.38 8.70
CA ARG A 3 10.55 -0.36 9.69
C ARG A 3 11.95 -0.20 9.06
N GLY A 4 12.08 -0.33 7.74
CA GLY A 4 13.38 -0.33 7.05
C GLY A 4 14.19 -1.61 7.21
N GLU A 5 13.61 -2.65 7.81
CA GLU A 5 14.29 -3.92 8.16
C GLU A 5 14.14 -5.01 7.09
N LEU A 6 13.56 -4.71 5.92
CA LEU A 6 13.40 -5.73 4.88
C LEU A 6 14.75 -5.95 4.20
N ASP A 7 15.11 -7.21 3.95
CA ASP A 7 16.35 -7.51 3.23
C ASP A 7 16.28 -6.93 1.81
N ARG A 8 17.41 -6.43 1.30
CA ARG A 8 17.49 -5.79 -0.03
C ARG A 8 16.96 -6.70 -1.13
N GLU A 9 17.34 -7.98 -1.13
CA GLU A 9 16.86 -8.97 -2.10
C GLU A 9 15.35 -9.17 -2.04
N GLU A 10 14.79 -9.19 -0.83
CA GLU A 10 13.35 -9.32 -0.64
C GLU A 10 12.58 -8.07 -1.07
N TYR A 11 13.18 -6.89 -0.90
CA TYR A 11 12.64 -5.66 -1.46
C TYR A 11 12.63 -5.68 -3.00
N ILE A 12 13.71 -6.15 -3.64
CA ILE A 12 13.76 -6.31 -5.10
C ILE A 12 12.68 -7.28 -5.57
N ARG A 13 12.55 -8.44 -4.90
CA ARG A 13 11.48 -9.42 -5.18
C ARG A 13 10.10 -8.79 -5.05
N PHE A 14 9.88 -7.97 -4.03
CA PHE A 14 8.63 -7.22 -3.86
C PHE A 14 8.37 -6.24 -5.00
N LEU A 15 9.39 -5.48 -5.44
CA LEU A 15 9.25 -4.58 -6.59
C LEU A 15 8.89 -5.34 -7.87
N MET A 16 9.46 -6.52 -8.10
CA MET A 16 9.09 -7.38 -9.23
C MET A 16 7.63 -7.83 -9.16
N MET A 17 7.14 -8.23 -7.97
CA MET A 17 5.73 -8.56 -7.78
C MET A 17 4.81 -7.36 -8.05
N LEU A 18 5.18 -6.17 -7.54
CA LEU A 18 4.45 -4.94 -7.84
C LEU A 18 4.46 -4.63 -9.33
N TRP A 19 5.61 -4.77 -10.01
CA TRP A 19 5.73 -4.51 -11.44
C TRP A 19 4.72 -5.34 -12.23
N HIS A 20 4.61 -6.65 -11.95
CA HIS A 20 3.62 -7.51 -12.61
C HIS A 20 2.18 -7.05 -12.38
N VAL A 21 1.85 -6.63 -11.15
CA VAL A 21 0.51 -6.12 -10.80
C VAL A 21 0.20 -4.82 -11.55
N TYR A 22 1.11 -3.84 -11.54
CA TYR A 22 0.91 -2.57 -12.24
C TYR A 22 0.92 -2.74 -13.74
N ASP A 23 1.85 -3.51 -14.31
CA ASP A 23 1.91 -3.75 -15.75
C ASP A 23 0.60 -4.39 -16.25
N THR A 24 0.07 -5.37 -15.52
CA THR A 24 -1.20 -6.02 -15.86
C THR A 24 -2.39 -5.06 -15.73
N LEU A 25 -2.45 -4.28 -14.65
CA LEU A 25 -3.49 -3.26 -14.44
C LEU A 25 -3.43 -2.19 -15.54
N GLU A 26 -2.25 -1.64 -15.82
CA GLU A 26 -2.03 -0.53 -16.75
C GLU A 26 -2.30 -0.95 -18.19
N ARG A 27 -1.93 -2.18 -18.60
CA ARG A 27 -2.35 -2.75 -19.90
C ARG A 27 -3.86 -2.93 -19.99
N GLY A 28 -4.52 -3.30 -18.88
CA GLY A 28 -5.98 -3.37 -18.80
C GLY A 28 -6.64 -1.99 -18.96
N LEU A 29 -6.11 -0.98 -18.28
CA LEU A 29 -6.58 0.41 -18.37
C LEU A 29 -6.38 0.99 -19.77
N GLU A 30 -5.21 0.78 -20.39
CA GLU A 30 -4.93 1.22 -21.76
C GLU A 30 -5.90 0.59 -22.76
N ARG A 31 -6.11 -0.73 -22.67
CA ARG A 31 -7.06 -1.46 -23.53
C ARG A 31 -8.46 -0.85 -23.49
N HIS A 32 -8.87 -0.36 -22.32
CA HIS A 32 -10.21 0.16 -22.05
C HIS A 32 -10.21 1.67 -21.79
N ALA A 33 -9.25 2.40 -22.36
CA ALA A 33 -9.06 3.84 -22.13
C ALA A 33 -10.26 4.69 -22.55
N SER A 34 -11.07 4.22 -23.51
CA SER A 34 -12.29 4.88 -23.98
C SER A 34 -13.57 4.40 -23.26
N HIS A 35 -13.46 3.47 -22.30
CA HIS A 35 -14.63 2.97 -21.57
C HIS A 35 -15.26 4.11 -20.74
N PRO A 36 -16.60 4.31 -20.78
CA PRO A 36 -17.25 5.46 -20.16
C PRO A 36 -16.94 5.66 -18.66
N VAL A 37 -16.71 4.56 -17.93
CA VAL A 37 -16.36 4.60 -16.51
C VAL A 37 -14.86 4.87 -16.28
N LEU A 38 -13.99 4.36 -17.14
CA LEU A 38 -12.53 4.39 -16.91
C LEU A 38 -11.89 5.65 -17.48
N ALA A 39 -12.42 6.17 -18.59
CA ALA A 39 -11.84 7.26 -19.38
C ALA A 39 -11.58 8.53 -18.54
N PHE A 40 -12.45 8.86 -17.58
CA PHE A 40 -12.30 10.05 -16.74
C PHE A 40 -11.05 10.02 -15.86
N THR A 41 -10.62 8.83 -15.44
CA THR A 41 -9.45 8.65 -14.56
C THR A 41 -8.19 8.22 -15.32
N TYR A 42 -8.30 8.03 -16.64
CA TYR A 42 -7.20 7.55 -17.46
C TYR A 42 -6.19 8.66 -17.76
N ASN A 43 -5.02 8.60 -17.10
CA ASN A 43 -3.92 9.53 -17.32
C ASN A 43 -2.56 8.82 -17.07
N PRO A 44 -2.04 8.06 -18.05
CA PRO A 44 -0.83 7.26 -17.86
C PRO A 44 0.41 8.12 -17.59
N ALA A 45 0.51 9.30 -18.20
CA ALA A 45 1.63 10.23 -17.98
C ALA A 45 1.74 10.71 -16.51
N LEU A 46 0.60 10.74 -15.80
CA LEU A 46 0.53 11.12 -14.39
C LEU A 46 0.64 9.92 -13.44
N LEU A 47 -0.03 8.81 -13.77
CA LEU A 47 -0.32 7.73 -12.82
C LEU A 47 0.48 6.46 -13.04
N SER A 48 0.90 6.13 -14.27
CA SER A 48 1.56 4.85 -14.56
C SER A 48 2.81 4.67 -13.71
N ARG A 49 2.97 3.47 -13.14
CA ARG A 49 4.02 3.06 -12.21
C ARG A 49 4.90 1.97 -12.79
N ALA A 50 4.40 1.14 -13.72
CA ALA A 50 5.16 0.02 -14.27
C ALA A 50 6.53 0.45 -14.87
N PRO A 51 6.64 1.57 -15.62
CA PRO A 51 7.95 2.03 -16.11
C PRO A 51 8.91 2.41 -14.98
N ALA A 52 8.42 3.11 -13.94
CA ALA A 52 9.24 3.50 -12.80
C ALA A 52 9.71 2.30 -11.97
N LEU A 53 8.85 1.28 -11.83
CA LEU A 53 9.21 0.01 -11.20
C LEU A 53 10.26 -0.75 -12.01
N SER A 54 10.14 -0.79 -13.33
CA SER A 54 11.15 -1.39 -14.22
C SER A 54 12.52 -0.73 -14.03
N ALA A 55 12.57 0.61 -14.06
CA ALA A 55 13.78 1.37 -13.81
C ALA A 55 14.40 1.11 -12.42
N ASP A 56 13.56 1.06 -11.38
CA ASP A 56 14.03 0.78 -10.02
C ASP A 56 14.60 -0.65 -9.89
N ILE A 57 13.93 -1.66 -10.47
CA ILE A 57 14.40 -3.05 -10.48
C ILE A 57 15.73 -3.17 -11.22
N ALA A 58 15.83 -2.60 -12.42
CA ALA A 58 17.04 -2.58 -13.23
C ALA A 58 18.21 -1.92 -12.47
N PHE A 59 17.94 -0.81 -11.77
CA PHE A 59 18.92 -0.16 -10.90
C PHE A 59 19.40 -1.10 -9.78
N PHE A 60 18.51 -1.78 -9.07
CA PHE A 60 18.94 -2.66 -7.97
C PHE A 60 19.76 -3.85 -8.46
N LEU A 61 19.40 -4.40 -9.61
CA LEU A 61 20.08 -5.52 -10.25
C LEU A 61 21.33 -5.10 -11.05
N GLN A 62 21.60 -3.80 -11.17
CA GLN A 62 22.74 -3.25 -11.92
C GLN A 62 22.75 -3.75 -13.37
N THR A 63 21.58 -3.72 -14.02
CA THR A 63 21.37 -4.16 -15.40
C THR A 63 20.51 -3.15 -16.17
N SER A 64 20.29 -3.38 -17.46
CA SER A 64 19.43 -2.52 -18.28
C SER A 64 17.94 -2.81 -18.00
N GLU A 65 17.08 -1.82 -18.27
CA GLU A 65 15.61 -2.03 -18.20
C GLU A 65 15.11 -3.09 -19.19
N ALA A 66 15.86 -3.34 -20.28
CA ALA A 66 15.51 -4.37 -21.25
C ALA A 66 15.89 -5.79 -20.78
N ASP A 67 16.85 -5.91 -19.86
CA ASP A 67 17.47 -7.20 -19.51
C ASP A 67 17.09 -7.72 -18.12
N TRP A 68 16.53 -6.89 -17.24
CA TRP A 68 16.28 -7.29 -15.85
C TRP A 68 15.33 -8.49 -15.71
N GLN A 69 14.41 -8.69 -16.65
CA GLN A 69 13.51 -9.85 -16.67
C GLN A 69 14.25 -11.17 -16.96
N ASN A 70 15.46 -11.13 -17.53
CA ASN A 70 16.30 -12.32 -17.72
C ASN A 70 17.14 -12.64 -16.47
N HIS A 71 17.11 -11.78 -15.45
CA HIS A 71 17.88 -11.98 -14.22
C HIS A 71 17.36 -13.20 -13.44
N SER A 72 18.28 -13.97 -12.83
CA SER A 72 17.96 -15.20 -12.11
C SER A 72 16.86 -15.03 -11.05
N MET A 73 16.90 -13.93 -10.29
CA MET A 73 15.87 -13.60 -9.28
C MET A 73 14.45 -13.45 -9.86
N HIS A 74 14.30 -12.88 -11.07
CA HIS A 74 13.00 -12.78 -11.72
C HIS A 74 12.54 -14.13 -12.27
N MET A 75 13.46 -14.88 -12.88
CA MET A 75 13.19 -16.24 -13.35
C MET A 75 12.78 -17.17 -12.20
N GLU A 76 13.41 -17.04 -11.03
CA GLU A 76 13.02 -17.77 -9.81
C GLU A 76 11.60 -17.39 -9.37
N LEU A 77 11.29 -16.09 -9.28
CA LEU A 77 9.96 -15.60 -8.95
C LEU A 77 8.88 -16.17 -9.89
N LEU A 78 9.17 -16.26 -11.19
CA LEU A 78 8.22 -16.78 -12.18
C LEU A 78 8.14 -18.31 -12.18
N SER A 79 9.21 -19.01 -11.81
CA SER A 79 9.20 -20.47 -11.70
C SER A 79 8.33 -20.98 -10.54
N ASN A 80 8.23 -20.19 -9.46
CA ASN A 80 7.43 -20.50 -8.29
C ASN A 80 6.82 -19.22 -7.68
N PRO A 81 5.82 -18.62 -8.35
CA PRO A 81 5.22 -17.39 -7.88
C PRO A 81 4.44 -17.62 -6.59
N PRO A 82 4.43 -16.66 -5.64
CA PRO A 82 3.52 -16.72 -4.52
C PRO A 82 2.07 -16.85 -5.01
N PRO A 83 1.23 -17.72 -4.41
CA PRO A 83 -0.13 -17.96 -4.90
C PRO A 83 -0.98 -16.69 -5.03
N VAL A 84 -0.77 -15.72 -4.14
CA VAL A 84 -1.45 -14.41 -4.19
C VAL A 84 -1.08 -13.60 -5.44
N LEU A 85 0.18 -13.67 -5.91
CA LEU A 85 0.58 -12.96 -7.12
C LEU A 85 -0.20 -13.49 -8.30
N SER A 86 -0.19 -14.82 -8.52
CA SER A 86 -0.96 -15.45 -9.59
C SER A 86 -2.44 -15.08 -9.53
N ARG A 87 -3.06 -15.17 -8.34
CA ARG A 87 -4.47 -14.84 -8.17
C ARG A 87 -4.79 -13.38 -8.47
N TYR A 88 -3.91 -12.45 -8.09
CA TYR A 88 -4.07 -11.03 -8.39
C TYR A 88 -3.98 -10.79 -9.91
N LEU A 89 -2.96 -11.34 -10.57
CA LEU A 89 -2.81 -11.22 -12.03
C LEU A 89 -4.00 -11.85 -12.77
N ASP A 90 -4.47 -13.01 -12.32
CA ASP A 90 -5.64 -13.67 -12.88
C ASP A 90 -6.90 -12.84 -12.70
N ARG A 91 -7.12 -12.22 -11.53
CA ARG A 91 -8.26 -11.32 -11.30
C ARG A 91 -8.25 -10.14 -12.25
N LEU A 92 -7.09 -9.45 -12.39
CA LEU A 92 -6.95 -8.32 -13.31
C LEU A 92 -7.21 -8.72 -14.77
N ASN A 93 -6.61 -9.83 -15.21
CA ASN A 93 -6.82 -10.34 -16.57
C ASN A 93 -8.28 -10.77 -16.83
N THR A 94 -8.94 -11.35 -15.82
CA THR A 94 -10.36 -11.75 -15.88
C THR A 94 -11.24 -10.53 -16.09
N ILE A 95 -11.07 -9.48 -15.27
CA ILE A 95 -11.82 -8.22 -15.41
C ILE A 95 -11.54 -7.59 -16.79
N ALA A 96 -10.26 -7.46 -17.15
CA ALA A 96 -9.85 -6.82 -18.41
C ALA A 96 -10.28 -7.57 -19.68
N SER A 97 -10.73 -8.83 -19.55
CA SER A 97 -11.24 -9.66 -20.65
C SER A 97 -12.75 -9.90 -20.56
N SER A 98 -13.43 -9.34 -19.56
CA SER A 98 -14.87 -9.45 -19.38
C SER A 98 -15.65 -8.46 -20.25
N GLU A 99 -16.97 -8.64 -20.33
CA GLU A 99 -17.85 -7.71 -21.06
C GLU A 99 -17.89 -6.31 -20.42
N ASP A 100 -17.76 -6.21 -19.10
CA ASP A 100 -17.69 -4.94 -18.37
C ASP A 100 -16.38 -4.83 -17.56
N PRO A 101 -15.40 -4.05 -18.05
CA PRO A 101 -14.12 -3.85 -17.36
C PRO A 101 -14.16 -2.74 -16.28
N SER A 102 -15.33 -2.19 -15.96
CA SER A 102 -15.51 -1.04 -15.05
C SER A 102 -14.80 -1.20 -13.69
N THR A 103 -14.74 -2.42 -13.15
CA THR A 103 -14.12 -2.71 -11.84
C THR A 103 -12.58 -2.64 -11.85
N LEU A 104 -11.94 -2.45 -13.02
CA LEU A 104 -10.53 -2.00 -13.07
C LEU A 104 -10.34 -0.66 -12.34
N LEU A 105 -11.38 0.17 -12.26
CA LEU A 105 -11.39 1.40 -11.48
C LEU A 105 -11.09 1.15 -10.01
N SER A 106 -11.61 0.07 -9.42
CA SER A 106 -11.37 -0.30 -8.02
C SER A 106 -9.89 -0.59 -7.76
N HIS A 107 -9.25 -1.32 -8.67
CA HIS A 107 -7.81 -1.60 -8.59
C HIS A 107 -6.97 -0.34 -8.77
N ALA A 108 -7.28 0.48 -9.78
CA ALA A 108 -6.61 1.75 -10.01
C ALA A 108 -6.74 2.69 -8.80
N TYR A 109 -7.94 2.79 -8.23
CA TYR A 109 -8.22 3.60 -7.05
C TYR A 109 -7.36 3.15 -5.85
N VAL A 110 -7.45 1.88 -5.46
CA VAL A 110 -6.76 1.38 -4.26
C VAL A 110 -5.24 1.51 -4.39
N ARG A 111 -4.69 1.20 -5.57
CA ARG A 111 -3.24 1.28 -5.81
C ARG A 111 -2.76 2.73 -5.88
N TYR A 112 -3.25 3.52 -6.83
CA TYR A 112 -2.73 4.87 -7.07
C TYR A 112 -2.95 5.80 -5.87
N LEU A 113 -4.12 5.79 -5.24
CA LEU A 113 -4.34 6.67 -4.08
C LEU A 113 -3.62 6.18 -2.83
N GLY A 114 -3.36 4.88 -2.72
CA GLY A 114 -2.47 4.31 -1.71
C GLY A 114 -1.05 4.88 -1.85
N ASP A 115 -0.50 4.83 -3.05
CA ASP A 115 0.83 5.36 -3.36
C ASP A 115 0.95 6.87 -3.08
N LEU A 116 -0.08 7.65 -3.44
CA LEU A 116 -0.14 9.09 -3.19
C LEU A 116 -0.33 9.48 -1.71
N SER A 117 -0.73 8.54 -0.85
CA SER A 117 -1.02 8.79 0.56
C SER A 117 0.11 8.33 1.48
N GLY A 118 0.65 7.13 1.25
CA GLY A 118 1.72 6.55 2.07
C GLY A 118 3.10 6.53 1.39
N GLY A 119 3.17 6.74 0.08
CA GLY A 119 4.38 6.50 -0.71
C GLY A 119 5.57 7.35 -0.30
N GLN A 120 5.36 8.60 0.12
CA GLN A 120 6.48 9.46 0.56
C GLN A 120 7.12 9.01 1.87
N VAL A 121 6.32 8.47 2.80
CA VAL A 121 6.84 7.88 4.04
C VAL A 121 7.65 6.63 3.72
N ILE A 122 7.13 5.77 2.84
CA ILE A 122 7.82 4.54 2.41
C ILE A 122 9.11 4.90 1.67
N ARG A 123 9.07 5.85 0.73
CA ARG A 123 10.24 6.37 0.00
C ARG A 123 11.34 6.79 0.97
N SER A 124 11.03 7.65 1.95
CA SER A 124 12.01 8.11 2.94
C SER A 124 12.66 6.95 3.71
N ARG A 125 11.87 5.95 4.12
CA ARG A 125 12.36 4.79 4.87
C ARG A 125 13.24 3.89 3.99
N VAL A 126 12.81 3.61 2.78
CA VAL A 126 13.54 2.80 1.79
C VAL A 126 14.85 3.48 1.39
N SER A 127 14.81 4.79 1.11
CA SER A 127 16.02 5.55 0.77
C SER A 127 17.05 5.50 1.89
N LYS A 128 16.62 5.62 3.14
CA LYS A 128 17.53 5.50 4.29
C LYS A 128 18.04 4.07 4.47
N ALA A 129 17.18 3.07 4.36
CA ALA A 129 17.53 1.67 4.60
C ALA A 129 18.55 1.13 3.57
N TYR A 130 18.48 1.59 2.32
CA TYR A 130 19.32 1.09 1.23
C TYR A 130 20.28 2.12 0.63
N GLY A 131 20.44 3.30 1.24
CA GLY A 131 21.40 4.32 0.80
C GLY A 131 21.07 4.96 -0.55
N LEU A 132 19.79 5.25 -0.82
CA LEU A 132 19.31 5.72 -2.13
C LEU A 132 19.13 7.24 -2.19
N GLU A 133 20.12 7.99 -1.73
CA GLU A 133 20.05 9.46 -1.59
C GLU A 133 20.00 10.18 -2.96
N GLY A 134 20.41 9.51 -4.04
CA GLY A 134 20.37 10.02 -5.41
C GLY A 134 19.03 9.88 -6.14
N GLY A 135 18.01 9.27 -5.52
CA GLY A 135 16.67 9.10 -6.10
C GLY A 135 16.46 7.85 -6.98
N SER A 136 17.53 7.25 -7.51
CA SER A 136 17.44 5.96 -8.21
C SER A 136 17.06 4.82 -7.26
N GLY A 137 16.20 3.90 -7.71
CA GLY A 137 15.69 2.80 -6.89
C GLY A 137 14.47 3.16 -6.03
N VAL A 138 13.96 4.39 -6.15
CA VAL A 138 12.71 4.86 -5.51
C VAL A 138 11.82 5.68 -6.45
N SER A 139 12.06 5.59 -7.76
CA SER A 139 11.33 6.30 -8.82
C SER A 139 9.84 5.95 -8.81
N PHE A 140 9.48 4.73 -8.38
CA PHE A 140 8.10 4.28 -8.19
C PHE A 140 7.27 5.26 -7.35
N PHE A 141 7.88 5.86 -6.32
CA PHE A 141 7.23 6.78 -5.39
C PHE A 141 7.20 8.24 -5.89
N GLU A 142 7.77 8.52 -7.06
CA GLU A 142 7.83 9.87 -7.63
C GLU A 142 6.70 10.11 -8.61
N PHE A 143 5.96 11.19 -8.41
CA PHE A 143 4.89 11.63 -9.30
C PHE A 143 5.26 12.98 -9.91
N LYS A 144 4.67 13.30 -11.06
CA LYS A 144 4.72 14.65 -11.64
C LYS A 144 3.53 15.46 -11.16
N PRO A 145 3.65 16.79 -11.02
CA PRO A 145 2.50 17.64 -10.72
C PRO A 145 1.51 17.65 -11.89
N LEU A 146 0.23 17.90 -11.60
CA LEU A 146 -0.82 18.04 -12.62
C LEU A 146 -0.44 19.12 -13.64
N GLY A 147 -0.31 18.74 -14.92
CA GLY A 147 0.01 19.66 -16.01
C GLY A 147 1.42 20.27 -15.95
N GLY A 148 2.31 19.78 -15.09
CA GLY A 148 3.65 20.34 -14.90
C GLY A 148 4.77 19.32 -15.11
N SER A 149 6.00 19.82 -15.01
CA SER A 149 7.24 19.03 -15.06
C SER A 149 7.92 18.97 -13.70
N GLY A 150 8.86 18.04 -13.53
CA GLY A 150 9.57 17.83 -12.26
C GLY A 150 8.82 16.93 -11.27
N THR A 151 9.28 16.93 -10.02
CA THR A 151 8.77 16.06 -8.95
C THR A 151 7.67 16.76 -8.16
N ALA A 152 6.53 16.10 -7.98
CA ALA A 152 5.38 16.59 -7.23
C ALA A 152 5.73 16.81 -5.75
N THR A 153 5.27 17.93 -5.20
CA THR A 153 5.32 18.20 -3.76
C THR A 153 4.18 17.49 -3.02
N ILE A 154 4.19 17.51 -1.69
CA ILE A 154 3.05 17.01 -0.87
C ILE A 154 1.74 17.72 -1.25
N GLY A 155 1.80 19.02 -1.55
CA GLY A 155 0.65 19.79 -2.00
C GLY A 155 0.13 19.31 -3.36
N ASP A 156 1.03 18.94 -4.28
CA ASP A 156 0.64 18.41 -5.59
C ASP A 156 0.07 17.00 -5.49
N MET A 157 0.59 16.15 -4.59
CA MET A 157 -0.01 14.84 -4.31
C MET A 157 -1.46 14.98 -3.84
N LYS A 158 -1.76 16.00 -3.02
CA LYS A 158 -3.15 16.30 -2.62
C LYS A 158 -4.02 16.65 -3.83
N LYS A 159 -3.54 17.54 -4.71
CA LYS A 159 -4.28 17.92 -5.93
C LYS A 159 -4.51 16.74 -6.86
N ILE A 160 -3.54 15.84 -7.03
CA ILE A 160 -3.69 14.61 -7.83
C ILE A 160 -4.82 13.74 -7.25
N LYS A 161 -4.85 13.56 -5.93
CA LYS A 161 -5.92 12.81 -5.25
C LYS A 161 -7.29 13.45 -5.44
N GLU A 162 -7.39 14.77 -5.33
CA GLU A 162 -8.63 15.52 -5.54
C GLU A 162 -9.09 15.37 -6.99
N TRP A 163 -8.20 15.60 -7.96
CA TRP A 163 -8.46 15.39 -9.38
C TRP A 163 -8.96 13.97 -9.68
N TYR A 164 -8.33 12.94 -9.13
CA TYR A 164 -8.76 11.56 -9.36
C TYR A 164 -10.17 11.32 -8.82
N ARG A 165 -10.48 11.84 -7.63
CA ARG A 165 -11.80 11.69 -6.99
C ARG A 165 -12.90 12.42 -7.73
N GLU A 166 -12.63 13.64 -8.18
CA GLU A 166 -13.56 14.43 -8.98
C GLU A 166 -13.90 13.69 -10.29
N ASN A 167 -12.90 13.12 -10.95
CA ASN A 167 -13.11 12.35 -12.18
C ASN A 167 -13.85 11.03 -11.94
N MET A 168 -13.63 10.37 -10.80
CA MET A 168 -14.41 9.20 -10.40
C MET A 168 -15.88 9.55 -10.15
N ASN A 169 -16.15 10.72 -9.56
CA ASN A 169 -17.52 11.22 -9.38
C ASN A 169 -18.19 11.54 -10.72
N SER A 170 -17.44 12.12 -11.67
CA SER A 170 -17.93 12.37 -13.03
C SER A 170 -18.27 11.07 -13.76
N ALA A 171 -17.47 10.02 -13.58
CA ALA A 171 -17.75 8.69 -14.13
C ALA A 171 -19.04 8.07 -13.56
N ALA A 172 -19.40 8.39 -12.31
CA ALA A 172 -20.60 7.88 -11.65
C ALA A 172 -21.90 8.61 -12.05
N GLY A 173 -21.81 9.78 -12.68
CA GLY A 173 -22.97 10.60 -13.03
C GLY A 173 -23.72 11.18 -11.81
N ASP A 174 -24.77 11.98 -12.08
CA ASP A 174 -25.66 12.56 -11.07
C ASP A 174 -26.82 11.61 -10.68
N ASP A 175 -26.70 10.30 -10.92
CA ASP A 175 -27.77 9.34 -10.66
C ASP A 175 -28.03 9.18 -9.14
N GLN A 176 -29.20 9.65 -8.71
CA GLN A 176 -29.71 9.50 -7.34
C GLN A 176 -30.12 8.05 -7.03
N GLU A 177 -30.46 7.24 -8.05
CA GLU A 177 -30.78 5.80 -7.88
C GLU A 177 -29.58 4.94 -7.49
N LEU A 178 -28.34 5.37 -7.79
CA LEU A 178 -27.11 4.67 -7.37
C LEU A 178 -26.76 4.88 -5.89
N LYS A 179 -27.54 5.69 -5.16
CA LYS A 179 -27.23 6.15 -3.79
C LYS A 179 -28.28 5.77 -2.74
N GLY A 180 -29.31 5.01 -3.10
CA GLY A 180 -30.31 4.50 -2.17
C GLY A 180 -30.82 3.14 -2.62
N GLU A 181 -30.77 2.17 -1.70
CA GLU A 181 -31.43 0.85 -1.69
C GLU A 181 -31.71 0.18 -3.04
N CYS A 182 -31.05 -0.96 -3.28
CA CYS A 182 -31.39 -1.92 -4.35
C CYS A 182 -32.91 -2.13 -4.46
N SER A 183 -33.53 -1.53 -5.47
CA SER A 183 -34.86 -1.91 -5.95
C SER A 183 -34.70 -2.87 -7.14
N PRO A 184 -35.52 -3.93 -7.25
CA PRO A 184 -35.29 -4.97 -8.22
C PRO A 184 -35.66 -4.51 -9.64
N CYS A 185 -34.62 -4.42 -10.48
CA CYS A 185 -34.62 -4.62 -11.93
C CYS A 185 -35.77 -3.98 -12.74
N THR A 186 -35.51 -2.85 -13.39
CA THR A 186 -36.16 -2.49 -14.66
C THR A 186 -35.12 -2.20 -15.73
N ARG A 187 -34.88 -3.21 -16.56
CA ARG A 187 -34.02 -3.23 -17.73
C ARG A 187 -34.70 -2.49 -18.88
N THR A 188 -34.42 -1.20 -19.08
CA THR A 188 -34.67 -0.51 -20.36
C THR A 188 -33.98 0.87 -20.43
N ALA A 189 -32.70 0.90 -20.78
CA ALA A 189 -32.06 1.95 -21.57
C ALA A 189 -30.68 1.46 -22.02
N VAL A 190 -30.37 1.61 -23.30
CA VAL A 190 -29.03 1.38 -23.84
C VAL A 190 -28.14 2.53 -23.36
N GLY A 191 -27.17 2.24 -22.48
CA GLY A 191 -26.12 3.19 -22.09
C GLY A 191 -25.77 3.15 -20.60
N CYS A 192 -24.88 2.22 -20.22
CA CYS A 192 -24.03 2.19 -19.02
C CYS A 192 -24.55 2.88 -17.75
N SER A 193 -25.29 2.14 -16.90
CA SER A 193 -25.39 2.48 -15.48
C SER A 193 -24.03 2.24 -14.81
N PHE A 194 -23.55 3.16 -13.98
CA PHE A 194 -22.29 3.01 -13.26
C PHE A 194 -22.45 1.92 -12.18
N PRO A 195 -21.67 0.83 -12.19
CA PRO A 195 -21.87 -0.31 -11.29
C PRO A 195 -21.25 -0.05 -9.91
N ALA A 196 -21.83 0.88 -9.16
CA ALA A 196 -21.27 1.34 -7.87
C ALA A 196 -21.08 0.20 -6.86
N ALA A 197 -22.02 -0.74 -6.79
CA ALA A 197 -21.94 -1.89 -5.89
C ALA A 197 -20.76 -2.80 -6.24
N ASP A 198 -20.63 -3.19 -7.51
CA ASP A 198 -19.55 -4.06 -7.99
C ASP A 198 -18.18 -3.39 -7.84
N ILE A 199 -18.11 -2.07 -8.05
CA ILE A 199 -16.89 -1.28 -7.83
C ILE A 199 -16.50 -1.30 -6.35
N VAL A 200 -17.46 -1.14 -5.43
CA VAL A 200 -17.18 -1.17 -3.99
C VAL A 200 -16.79 -2.56 -3.51
N GLU A 201 -17.51 -3.59 -3.94
CA GLU A 201 -17.19 -4.99 -3.63
C GLU A 201 -15.79 -5.35 -4.15
N GLU A 202 -15.47 -4.96 -5.38
CA GLU A 202 -14.14 -5.22 -5.92
C GLU A 202 -13.04 -4.49 -5.14
N ALA A 203 -13.32 -3.30 -4.62
CA ALA A 203 -12.35 -2.57 -3.80
C ALA A 203 -11.94 -3.38 -2.55
N LEU A 204 -12.87 -4.12 -1.94
CA LEU A 204 -12.59 -5.02 -0.82
C LEU A 204 -11.67 -6.17 -1.25
N THR A 205 -11.97 -6.81 -2.38
CA THR A 205 -11.11 -7.83 -3.00
C THR A 205 -9.71 -7.29 -3.23
N VAL A 206 -9.58 -6.05 -3.71
CA VAL A 206 -8.27 -5.41 -3.92
C VAL A 206 -7.53 -5.24 -2.60
N PHE A 207 -8.19 -4.78 -1.53
CA PHE A 207 -7.54 -4.65 -0.22
C PHE A 207 -7.03 -6.00 0.32
N GLU A 208 -7.81 -7.06 0.17
CA GLU A 208 -7.42 -8.42 0.56
C GLU A 208 -6.20 -8.90 -0.23
N LEU A 209 -6.23 -8.80 -1.57
CA LEU A 209 -5.11 -9.16 -2.44
C LEU A 209 -3.84 -8.38 -2.09
N ASN A 210 -3.96 -7.09 -1.77
CA ASN A 210 -2.82 -6.28 -1.33
C ASN A 210 -2.27 -6.74 0.03
N GLY A 211 -3.15 -7.01 1.00
CA GLY A 211 -2.77 -7.52 2.31
C GLY A 211 -2.02 -8.85 2.22
N GLU A 212 -2.54 -9.77 1.41
CA GLU A 212 -1.90 -11.06 1.16
C GLU A 212 -0.58 -10.93 0.40
N LEU A 213 -0.45 -9.98 -0.53
CA LEU A 213 0.81 -9.71 -1.24
C LEU A 213 1.91 -9.28 -0.26
N PHE A 214 1.57 -8.49 0.76
CA PHE A 214 2.49 -8.15 1.85
C PHE A 214 2.75 -9.34 2.78
N ALA A 215 1.75 -10.19 3.04
CA ALA A 215 1.92 -11.40 3.85
C ALA A 215 2.82 -12.44 3.16
N ALA A 216 2.91 -12.41 1.84
CA ALA A 216 3.81 -13.25 1.05
C ALA A 216 5.28 -12.81 1.11
N LEU A 217 5.62 -11.72 1.83
CA LEU A 217 7.00 -11.29 2.04
C LEU A 217 7.71 -12.22 3.02
N ARG A 218 8.97 -12.54 2.71
CA ARG A 218 9.85 -13.29 3.61
C ARG A 218 10.24 -12.41 4.80
N PRO A 219 10.31 -12.96 6.02
CA PRO A 219 10.77 -12.21 7.19
C PRO A 219 12.25 -11.81 7.03
N PRO A 220 12.69 -10.73 7.70
CA PRO A 220 14.09 -10.31 7.68
C PRO A 220 15.03 -11.40 8.18
N SER A 221 16.20 -11.53 7.57
CA SER A 221 17.27 -12.42 8.03
C SER A 221 17.78 -12.09 9.43
N SER A 222 17.56 -10.86 9.92
CA SER A 222 17.89 -10.47 11.31
C SER A 222 16.90 -10.99 12.35
N ALA A 223 15.63 -11.19 11.99
CA ALA A 223 14.61 -11.69 12.91
C ALA A 223 14.81 -13.18 13.26
N SER A 224 15.38 -13.96 12.33
CA SER A 224 15.75 -15.36 12.58
C SER A 224 16.97 -15.49 13.49
N LEU A 225 17.86 -14.48 13.56
CA LEU A 225 18.98 -14.46 14.49
C LEU A 225 18.51 -14.28 15.94
N GLU A 226 17.54 -13.40 16.22
CA GLU A 226 16.98 -13.24 17.58
C GLU A 226 16.29 -14.52 18.07
N SER A 227 15.55 -15.20 17.19
CA SER A 227 14.94 -16.51 17.49
C SER A 227 15.99 -17.60 17.78
N SER A 228 17.17 -17.51 17.15
CA SER A 228 18.24 -18.50 17.30
C SER A 228 19.09 -18.27 18.56
N VAL A 229 19.20 -17.02 19.02
CA VAL A 229 19.92 -16.66 20.26
C VAL A 229 19.11 -17.05 21.52
N LEU A 230 17.78 -17.12 21.41
CA LEU A 230 16.88 -17.56 22.49
C LEU A 230 16.86 -19.09 22.72
N SER A 231 17.50 -19.87 21.85
CA SER A 231 17.70 -21.31 21.99
C SER A 231 19.12 -21.66 22.45
N LEU A 232 19.52 -21.17 23.64
CA LEU A 232 20.65 -21.74 24.37
C LEU A 232 20.18 -23.00 25.12
N PRO A 233 20.96 -24.09 25.18
CA PRO A 233 20.59 -25.29 25.93
C PRO A 233 20.46 -24.97 27.43
N PRO A 234 19.61 -25.71 28.18
CA PRO A 234 19.38 -25.42 29.59
C PRO A 234 20.70 -25.53 30.35
N LEU A 235 21.07 -24.42 31.01
CA LEU A 235 22.19 -24.35 31.92
C LEU A 235 21.98 -25.42 33.01
N GLY A 236 22.87 -26.41 33.06
CA GLY A 236 22.80 -27.51 34.02
C GLY A 236 22.79 -27.03 35.47
N ASP A 237 22.19 -27.84 36.35
CA ASP A 237 21.96 -27.53 37.75
C ASP A 237 23.24 -27.11 38.50
N PRO A 238 23.16 -26.08 39.38
CA PRO A 238 24.33 -25.54 40.06
C PRO A 238 24.80 -26.49 41.18
N VAL A 239 26.05 -26.97 41.09
CA VAL A 239 26.76 -27.53 42.23
C VAL A 239 27.42 -26.38 43.00
N THR A 240 26.98 -26.18 44.24
CA THR A 240 27.54 -25.23 45.21
C THR A 240 29.03 -25.48 45.51
N PRO A 241 29.90 -24.45 45.53
CA PRO A 241 31.21 -24.54 46.14
C PRO A 241 31.14 -24.26 47.65
N ILE A 242 31.85 -25.07 48.43
CA ILE A 242 32.09 -24.92 49.87
C ILE A 242 33.20 -23.89 50.11
N ASP A 243 32.93 -22.98 51.06
CA ASP A 243 33.77 -22.13 51.93
C ASP A 243 35.25 -21.81 51.61
N GLY A 244 35.62 -20.55 51.88
CA GLY A 244 36.85 -20.26 52.64
C GLY A 244 37.68 -19.02 52.28
N SER A 245 37.54 -17.96 53.08
CA SER A 245 38.61 -17.08 53.62
C SER A 245 39.29 -15.95 52.80
N PHE A 246 39.24 -14.75 53.43
CA PHE A 246 40.23 -13.63 53.48
C PHE A 246 40.57 -12.92 52.14
N ASN A 247 40.66 -11.59 52.00
CA ASN A 247 40.93 -10.53 52.96
C ASN A 247 40.57 -9.14 52.38
N LYS A 248 40.34 -8.21 53.31
CA LYS A 248 40.08 -6.77 53.20
C LYS A 248 41.22 -6.00 52.50
N LEU A 249 40.91 -4.96 51.72
CA LEU A 249 41.46 -3.59 51.88
C LEU A 249 40.84 -2.58 50.90
N SER A 250 40.66 -1.39 51.45
CA SER A 250 39.88 -0.23 50.99
C SER A 250 40.66 0.67 50.02
N GLY A 251 39.95 1.38 49.14
CA GLY A 251 40.48 2.52 48.39
C GLY A 251 39.38 3.16 47.53
N GLY A 252 38.99 4.39 47.87
CA GLY A 252 37.77 5.05 47.37
C GLY A 252 37.77 5.50 45.91
N GLY A 253 36.55 5.74 45.42
CA GLY A 253 36.22 6.37 44.15
C GLY A 253 34.72 6.65 44.11
N GLU A 254 34.36 7.83 43.64
CA GLU A 254 33.07 8.53 43.81
C GLU A 254 31.80 7.76 43.38
N SER A 255 30.73 8.01 44.15
CA SER A 255 29.36 7.69 43.79
C SER A 255 28.91 8.47 42.55
N THR A 256 29.13 7.93 41.36
CA THR A 256 28.47 8.45 40.15
C THR A 256 27.05 7.92 40.11
N VAL A 257 26.09 8.74 40.51
CA VAL A 257 24.65 8.47 40.30
C VAL A 257 24.38 8.64 38.80
N LEU A 258 24.42 7.53 38.06
CA LEU A 258 23.83 7.48 36.73
C LEU A 258 22.32 7.50 36.90
N TYR A 259 21.70 8.62 36.57
CA TYR A 259 20.26 8.67 36.33
C TYR A 259 19.97 7.81 35.11
N GLU A 260 19.38 6.64 35.34
CA GLU A 260 18.76 5.88 34.27
C GLU A 260 17.47 6.61 33.88
N GLU A 261 17.58 7.39 32.80
CA GLU A 261 16.46 8.10 32.22
C GLU A 261 15.47 7.05 31.68
N LYS A 262 14.42 6.80 32.47
CA LYS A 262 13.34 5.88 32.12
C LYS A 262 12.59 6.45 30.91
N LYS A 263 13.04 6.12 29.70
CA LYS A 263 12.32 6.42 28.45
C LYS A 263 10.89 5.92 28.59
N PRO A 264 9.87 6.75 28.26
CA PRO A 264 8.50 6.29 28.29
C PRO A 264 8.39 5.15 27.26
N ALA A 265 7.85 4.01 27.70
CA ALA A 265 7.56 2.89 26.82
C ALA A 265 6.75 3.40 25.62
N GLU A 266 7.39 3.41 24.44
CA GLU A 266 6.70 3.72 23.20
C GLU A 266 5.54 2.72 23.08
N LYS A 267 4.31 3.24 22.94
CA LYS A 267 3.15 2.41 22.65
C LYS A 267 3.38 1.75 21.29
N LEU A 268 3.88 0.52 21.32
CA LEU A 268 4.13 -0.33 20.16
C LEU A 268 2.79 -0.80 19.60
N TYR A 269 2.36 -0.21 18.50
CA TYR A 269 1.24 -0.72 17.71
C TYR A 269 1.75 -1.72 16.67
N SER A 270 1.05 -2.84 16.51
CA SER A 270 1.36 -3.83 15.46
C SER A 270 1.19 -3.20 14.07
N VAL A 271 2.08 -3.56 13.13
CA VAL A 271 2.02 -3.10 11.72
C VAL A 271 0.73 -3.54 11.04
N SER A 272 0.20 -4.72 11.39
CA SER A 272 -1.11 -5.17 10.91
C SER A 272 -2.23 -4.25 11.41
N ALA A 273 -2.12 -3.72 12.62
CA ALA A 273 -3.11 -2.79 13.18
C ALA A 273 -3.04 -1.41 12.49
N VAL A 274 -1.84 -0.92 12.18
CA VAL A 274 -1.69 0.37 11.46
C VAL A 274 -2.18 0.25 10.01
N ILE A 275 -1.83 -0.83 9.30
CA ILE A 275 -2.32 -1.06 7.94
C ILE A 275 -3.83 -1.32 7.94
N ALA A 276 -4.36 -2.09 8.89
CA ALA A 276 -5.80 -2.28 9.03
C ALA A 276 -6.51 -0.96 9.32
N VAL A 277 -5.93 -0.07 10.13
CA VAL A 277 -6.49 1.27 10.37
C VAL A 277 -6.41 2.14 9.12
N VAL A 278 -5.29 2.13 8.39
CA VAL A 278 -5.17 2.89 7.14
C VAL A 278 -6.09 2.34 6.05
N ALA A 279 -6.23 1.03 5.93
CA ALA A 279 -7.17 0.37 5.02
C ALA A 279 -8.62 0.66 5.42
N ALA A 280 -8.95 0.57 6.71
CA ALA A 280 -10.27 0.94 7.23
C ALA A 280 -10.56 2.43 7.04
N MET A 281 -9.59 3.32 7.24
CA MET A 281 -9.74 4.74 6.97
C MET A 281 -9.85 5.02 5.47
N SER A 282 -9.12 4.29 4.63
CA SER A 282 -9.17 4.44 3.17
C SER A 282 -10.47 3.90 2.60
N LEU A 283 -10.99 2.80 3.15
CA LEU A 283 -12.29 2.21 2.84
C LEU A 283 -13.43 3.09 3.36
N ALA A 284 -13.38 3.55 4.61
CA ALA A 284 -14.35 4.49 5.16
C ALA A 284 -14.37 5.80 4.37
N HIS A 285 -13.21 6.34 4.02
CA HIS A 285 -13.10 7.52 3.19
C HIS A 285 -13.59 7.27 1.76
N PHE A 286 -13.31 6.10 1.18
CA PHE A 286 -13.83 5.70 -0.13
C PHE A 286 -15.37 5.62 -0.11
N VAL A 287 -15.96 4.95 0.88
CA VAL A 287 -17.41 4.85 1.08
C VAL A 287 -18.04 6.23 1.33
N LEU A 288 -17.38 7.13 2.05
CA LEU A 288 -17.85 8.50 2.24
C LEU A 288 -17.80 9.31 0.94
N VAL A 289 -16.80 9.10 0.10
CA VAL A 289 -16.65 9.77 -1.20
C VAL A 289 -17.66 9.23 -2.21
N THR A 290 -17.75 7.90 -2.39
CA THR A 290 -18.72 7.27 -3.31
C THR A 290 -20.17 7.46 -2.84
N GLY A 291 -20.41 7.43 -1.54
CA GLY A 291 -21.70 7.73 -0.91
C GLY A 291 -22.09 9.22 -0.92
N GLY A 292 -21.23 10.11 -1.42
CA GLY A 292 -21.50 11.54 -1.57
C GLY A 292 -21.65 12.30 -0.26
N PHE A 293 -20.87 11.94 0.78
CA PHE A 293 -20.82 12.61 2.08
C PHE A 293 -19.71 13.68 2.19
N THR A 294 -19.03 14.01 1.09
CA THR A 294 -17.98 15.04 1.06
C THR A 294 -18.47 16.31 0.37
N GLY A 295 -17.98 17.49 0.81
CA GLY A 295 -18.34 18.81 0.26
C GLY A 295 -19.71 19.33 0.73
N ASP A 296 -20.29 20.29 0.00
CA ASP A 296 -21.57 20.94 0.36
C ASP A 296 -22.73 19.94 0.49
N ARG A 297 -22.70 18.85 -0.30
CA ARG A 297 -23.67 17.74 -0.22
C ARG A 297 -23.53 16.94 1.09
N GLY A 298 -22.32 16.81 1.63
CA GLY A 298 -22.07 16.19 2.94
C GLY A 298 -22.61 17.02 4.10
N MET A 299 -22.46 18.34 4.03
CA MET A 299 -23.03 19.27 5.02
C MET A 299 -24.56 19.24 5.01
N ALA A 300 -25.18 19.20 3.82
CA ALA A 300 -26.63 19.07 3.69
C ALA A 300 -27.18 17.77 4.31
N LYS A 301 -26.47 16.65 4.13
CA LYS A 301 -26.84 15.35 4.75
C LYS A 301 -26.64 15.35 6.27
N LEU A 302 -25.57 15.97 6.77
CA LEU A 302 -25.32 16.12 8.21
C LEU A 302 -26.39 17.00 8.87
N GLU A 303 -26.81 18.08 8.21
CA GLU A 303 -27.89 18.95 8.68
C GLU A 303 -29.27 18.29 8.65
N ALA A 304 -29.53 17.42 7.66
CA ALA A 304 -30.75 16.62 7.61
C ALA A 304 -30.79 15.60 8.77
N LEU A 305 -29.68 14.91 9.03
CA LEU A 305 -29.54 13.99 10.16
C LEU A 305 -29.68 14.70 11.50
N ARG A 306 -29.04 15.88 11.64
CA ARG A 306 -29.19 16.74 12.82
C ARG A 306 -30.63 17.15 13.03
N ARG A 307 -31.35 17.57 11.97
CA ARG A 307 -32.76 17.94 12.08
C ARG A 307 -33.62 16.77 12.52
N TRP A 308 -33.40 15.56 12.01
CA TRP A 308 -34.12 14.36 12.41
C TRP A 308 -33.89 13.99 13.89
N LEU A 309 -32.63 14.01 14.35
CA LEU A 309 -32.24 13.69 15.74
C LEU A 309 -32.77 14.68 16.80
N PHE A 310 -33.15 15.89 16.40
CA PHE A 310 -33.68 16.92 17.30
C PHE A 310 -35.18 17.20 17.09
N THR A 311 -35.84 16.40 16.25
CA THR A 311 -37.30 16.44 16.05
C THR A 311 -38.01 15.14 16.44
N HIS A 312 -37.25 14.11 16.83
CA HIS A 312 -37.69 12.86 17.46
C HIS A 312 -36.82 12.58 18.69
#